data_AF-A9D1H1-F1
#
_entry.id   AF-A9D1H1-F1
#
_cell.length_a   1.000
_cell.length_b   1.000
_cell.length_c   1.000
_cell.angle_alpha   90.00
_cell.angle_beta   90.00
_cell.angle_gamma   90.00
#
_symmetry.space_group_name_H-M   'P 1'
#
loop_
_entity.id
_entity.type
_entity.pdbx_description
1 polymer ?
#
loop_
_entity_poly.entity_id
_entity_poly.type
_entity_poly.pdbx_seq_one_letter_code
_entity_poly.pdbx_strand_id
1 'polypeptide(L)'
;MNTLRIFVIGILAAILAACQSATYSPRPMAIQPQGVEGEWVDQNSRVSGVDTAGQRSGSELVVSTIRGGRFESRSSASGLLVAQGTYTELSANLIEINVTPLSAGRAPSVVRCALASQSQLNCTSSTGAQFTLVRQSVG
;
A
#
# COMPACT_ATOMS: atom_id res chain seq x y z
N MET A 1 21.90 -4.21 77.66
CA MET A 1 22.83 -3.92 76.54
C MET A 1 22.19 -4.52 75.28
N ASN A 2 21.91 -3.84 74.17
CA ASN A 2 22.25 -2.50 73.72
C ASN A 2 21.33 -2.09 72.55
N THR A 3 20.65 -0.95 72.70
CA THR A 3 20.50 0.11 71.67
C THR A 3 20.21 -0.30 70.21
N LEU A 4 19.10 -0.97 69.91
CA LEU A 4 18.65 -1.11 68.52
C LEU A 4 17.12 -0.98 68.39
N ARG A 5 16.55 0.08 68.97
CA ARG A 5 15.08 0.32 68.99
C ARG A 5 14.64 1.71 68.49
N ILE A 6 15.51 2.49 67.84
CA ILE A 6 15.20 3.92 67.54
C ILE A 6 15.46 4.33 66.07
N PHE A 7 15.38 3.42 65.10
CA PHE A 7 15.59 3.78 63.67
C PHE A 7 14.44 3.32 62.76
N VAL A 8 13.18 3.52 63.17
CA VAL A 8 12.00 3.18 62.33
C VAL A 8 10.99 4.34 62.21
N ILE A 9 11.44 5.58 62.41
CA ILE A 9 10.57 6.76 62.26
C ILE A 9 11.29 7.77 61.38
N GLY A 10 11.12 7.66 60.06
CA GLY A 10 11.69 8.66 59.16
C GLY A 10 11.97 8.18 57.73
N ILE A 11 11.02 7.53 57.08
CA ILE A 11 11.00 7.45 55.61
C ILE A 11 9.60 7.90 55.18
N LEU A 12 9.43 9.22 55.13
CA LEU A 12 9.24 9.97 53.88
C LEU A 12 8.00 9.50 53.11
N ALA A 13 6.88 10.10 53.51
CA ALA A 13 5.69 10.26 52.69
C ALA A 13 6.04 11.01 51.39
N ALA A 14 6.29 10.29 50.30
CA ALA A 14 6.45 10.89 48.97
C ALA A 14 6.20 9.87 47.83
N ILE A 15 5.10 9.12 47.87
CA ILE A 15 4.73 8.17 46.79
C ILE A 15 3.40 8.50 46.08
N LEU A 16 2.88 9.74 46.19
CA LEU A 16 1.61 10.13 45.55
C LEU A 16 1.72 11.02 44.30
N ALA A 17 2.87 11.08 43.61
CA ALA A 17 3.01 11.90 42.42
C ALA A 17 3.66 11.18 41.23
N ALA A 18 3.20 9.96 40.92
CA ALA A 18 3.34 9.40 39.58
C ALA A 18 1.96 9.44 38.88
N CYS A 19 1.37 10.65 38.78
CA CYS A 19 0.41 10.91 37.72
C CYS A 19 1.22 10.89 36.43
N GLN A 20 1.34 9.69 35.86
CA GLN A 20 1.85 9.47 34.52
C GLN A 20 1.02 10.38 33.61
N SER A 21 1.58 11.52 33.22
CA SER A 21 1.08 12.32 32.12
C SER A 21 1.21 11.43 30.90
N ALA A 22 0.17 10.66 30.61
CA ALA A 22 0.03 9.97 29.35
C ALA A 22 0.00 11.05 28.28
N THR A 23 1.16 11.31 27.68
CA THR A 23 1.30 12.14 26.50
C THR A 23 0.45 11.48 25.42
N TYR A 24 -0.79 11.96 25.29
CA TYR A 24 -1.66 11.66 24.17
C TYR A 24 -0.99 12.24 22.93
N SER A 25 -0.10 11.46 22.32
CA SER A 25 0.35 11.73 20.97
C SER A 25 -0.81 11.32 20.07
N PRO A 26 -1.47 12.24 19.36
CA PRO A 26 -2.48 11.88 18.38
C PRO A 26 -1.81 10.94 17.40
N ARG A 27 -2.32 9.70 17.27
CA ARG A 27 -1.89 8.83 16.18
C ARG A 27 -2.26 9.56 14.88
N PRO A 28 -1.33 9.69 13.91
CA PRO A 28 -1.67 10.23 12.61
C PRO A 28 -2.81 9.38 12.05
N MET A 29 -3.98 9.98 11.83
CA MET A 29 -5.03 9.33 11.06
C MET A 29 -4.51 9.29 9.62
N ALA A 30 -4.14 8.11 9.13
CA ALA A 30 -3.84 7.96 7.72
C ALA A 30 -5.10 8.36 6.94
N ILE A 31 -4.98 9.39 6.11
CA ILE A 31 -6.06 9.78 5.20
C ILE A 31 -6.24 8.62 4.23
N GLN A 32 -7.34 7.88 4.37
CA GLN A 32 -7.65 6.78 3.46
C GLN A 32 -7.89 7.38 2.07
N PRO A 33 -7.11 6.98 1.03
CA PRO A 33 -7.33 7.46 -0.33
C PRO A 33 -8.76 7.17 -0.76
N GLN A 34 -9.47 8.20 -1.21
CA GLN A 34 -10.84 8.10 -1.72
C GLN A 34 -10.82 7.88 -3.24
N GLY A 35 -11.83 7.19 -3.78
CA GLY A 35 -11.97 6.98 -5.22
C GLY A 35 -10.96 5.98 -5.79
N VAL A 36 -10.52 6.22 -7.02
CA VAL A 36 -9.60 5.34 -7.77
C VAL A 36 -8.12 5.70 -7.58
N GLU A 37 -7.83 6.89 -7.05
CA GLU A 37 -6.49 7.40 -6.82
C GLU A 37 -5.71 6.50 -5.86
N GLY A 38 -4.44 6.24 -6.14
CA GLY A 38 -3.51 5.56 -5.22
C GLY A 38 -2.73 4.42 -5.87
N GLU A 39 -2.18 3.56 -4.99
CA GLU A 39 -1.39 2.40 -5.39
C GLU A 39 -2.23 1.13 -5.30
N TRP A 40 -2.06 0.28 -6.31
CA TRP A 40 -2.89 -0.88 -6.57
C TRP A 40 -2.02 -2.06 -7.00
N VAL A 41 -2.24 -3.22 -6.41
CA VAL A 41 -1.50 -4.45 -6.70
C VAL A 41 -2.40 -5.41 -7.44
N ASP A 42 -1.90 -5.94 -8.56
CA ASP A 42 -2.58 -7.05 -9.24
C ASP A 42 -2.29 -8.36 -8.49
N GLN A 43 -3.32 -8.93 -7.86
CA GLN A 43 -3.20 -10.18 -7.09
C GLN A 43 -2.92 -11.40 -7.98
N ASN A 44 -3.27 -11.31 -9.27
CA ASN A 44 -3.08 -12.38 -10.24
C ASN A 44 -1.75 -12.25 -10.98
N SER A 45 -1.10 -11.08 -10.92
CA SER A 45 0.20 -10.87 -11.55
C SER A 45 1.32 -11.47 -10.72
N ARG A 46 1.68 -12.70 -11.08
CA ARG A 46 2.92 -13.36 -10.68
C ARG A 46 3.93 -13.16 -11.80
N VAL A 47 4.85 -12.20 -11.67
CA VAL A 47 5.99 -12.11 -12.59
C VAL A 47 7.08 -13.03 -12.06
N SER A 48 7.52 -13.99 -12.89
CA SER A 48 8.71 -14.79 -12.57
C SER A 48 9.92 -13.88 -12.55
N GLY A 49 10.43 -13.60 -11.35
CA GLY A 49 11.75 -13.00 -11.19
C GLY A 49 12.82 -14.03 -11.52
N VAL A 50 13.85 -13.63 -12.25
CA VAL A 50 15.10 -14.39 -12.35
C VAL A 50 16.12 -13.59 -11.56
N ASP A 51 16.73 -14.18 -10.54
CA ASP A 51 17.82 -13.52 -9.84
C ASP A 51 19.08 -13.48 -10.72
N THR A 52 20.07 -12.69 -10.31
CA THR A 52 21.35 -12.58 -11.01
C THR A 52 22.15 -13.89 -11.08
N ALA A 53 21.72 -14.94 -10.37
CA ALA A 53 22.30 -16.29 -10.44
C ALA A 53 21.56 -17.21 -11.43
N GLY A 54 20.54 -16.71 -12.13
CA GLY A 54 19.73 -17.51 -13.07
C GLY A 54 18.74 -18.45 -12.38
N GLN A 55 18.59 -18.35 -11.05
CA GLN A 55 17.59 -19.10 -10.29
C GLN A 55 16.27 -18.32 -10.32
N ARG A 56 15.14 -19.02 -10.30
CA ARG A 56 13.83 -18.36 -10.14
C ARG A 56 13.80 -17.68 -8.78
N SER A 57 13.98 -16.36 -8.78
CA SER A 57 13.63 -15.51 -7.65
C SER A 57 12.11 -15.57 -7.47
N GLY A 58 11.63 -15.36 -6.25
CA GLY A 58 10.22 -15.51 -5.92
C GLY A 58 9.27 -14.73 -6.84
N SER A 59 7.97 -15.01 -6.73
CA SER A 59 6.98 -14.28 -7.52
C SER A 59 7.00 -12.80 -7.15
N GLU A 60 7.30 -11.96 -8.14
CA GLU A 60 7.25 -10.51 -8.01
C GLU A 60 5.83 -10.03 -8.29
N LEU A 61 5.38 -9.06 -7.51
CA LEU A 61 4.10 -8.36 -7.71
C LEU A 61 4.31 -7.13 -8.59
N VAL A 62 3.26 -6.73 -9.30
CA VAL A 62 3.24 -5.49 -10.07
C VAL A 62 2.38 -4.46 -9.33
N VAL A 63 2.97 -3.30 -9.05
CA VAL A 63 2.31 -2.18 -8.38
C VAL A 63 1.97 -1.12 -9.42
N SER A 64 0.70 -0.75 -9.49
CA SER A 64 0.16 0.25 -10.39
C SER A 64 -0.26 1.50 -9.62
N THR A 65 0.24 2.65 -10.03
CA THR A 65 -0.10 3.96 -9.48
C THR A 65 -1.08 4.66 -10.41
N ILE A 66 -2.24 5.03 -9.87
CA ILE A 66 -3.26 5.85 -10.54
C ILE A 66 -3.23 7.21 -9.86
N ARG A 67 -2.74 8.23 -10.56
CA ARG A 67 -2.68 9.58 -9.99
C ARG A 67 -2.74 10.69 -11.03
N GLY A 68 -3.61 11.68 -10.81
CA GLY A 68 -3.64 12.92 -11.59
C GLY A 68 -3.73 12.72 -13.10
N GLY A 69 -4.61 11.82 -13.56
CA GLY A 69 -4.80 11.46 -14.97
C GLY A 69 -3.74 10.51 -15.55
N ARG A 70 -2.73 10.09 -14.76
CA ARG A 70 -1.65 9.19 -15.18
C ARG A 70 -1.78 7.80 -14.59
N PHE A 71 -1.34 6.82 -15.37
CA PHE A 71 -1.19 5.43 -14.95
C PHE A 71 0.26 5.00 -15.12
N GLU A 72 0.86 4.42 -14.08
CA GLU A 72 2.21 3.86 -14.12
C GLU A 72 2.22 2.52 -13.42
N SER A 73 2.88 1.52 -14.00
CA SER A 73 2.99 0.20 -13.42
C SER A 73 4.45 -0.20 -13.29
N ARG A 74 4.86 -0.59 -12.08
CA ARG A 74 6.24 -0.93 -11.73
C ARG A 74 6.32 -2.31 -11.10
N SER A 75 7.42 -3.01 -11.33
CA SER A 75 7.68 -4.24 -10.60
C SER A 75 8.07 -3.94 -9.14
N SER A 76 7.58 -4.73 -8.19
CA SER A 76 7.83 -4.51 -6.75
C SER A 76 9.25 -4.83 -6.27
N ALA A 77 9.97 -5.74 -6.92
CA ALA A 77 11.34 -6.11 -6.57
C ALA A 77 12.38 -5.23 -7.26
N SER A 78 12.19 -4.91 -8.54
CA SER A 78 13.17 -4.10 -9.31
C SER A 78 12.83 -2.60 -9.38
N GLY A 79 11.58 -2.21 -9.12
CA GLY A 79 11.11 -0.82 -9.28
C GLY A 79 11.05 -0.35 -10.73
N LEU A 80 11.36 -1.22 -11.69
CA LEU A 80 11.38 -0.88 -13.12
C LEU A 80 9.96 -0.62 -13.61
N LEU A 81 9.82 0.40 -14.45
CA LEU A 81 8.56 0.71 -15.13
C LEU A 81 8.29 -0.37 -16.18
N VAL A 82 7.16 -1.06 -16.07
CA VAL A 82 6.74 -2.15 -16.97
C VAL A 82 5.58 -1.77 -17.88
N ALA A 83 4.79 -0.77 -17.48
CA ALA A 83 3.74 -0.18 -18.30
C ALA A 83 3.47 1.26 -17.88
N GLN A 84 2.96 2.07 -18.80
CA GLN A 84 2.57 3.45 -18.55
C GLN A 84 1.31 3.82 -19.33
N GLY A 85 0.65 4.91 -18.97
CA GLY A 85 -0.58 5.30 -19.62
C GLY A 85 -1.22 6.53 -19.01
N THR A 86 -2.47 6.73 -19.41
CA THR A 86 -3.37 7.73 -18.84
C THR A 86 -4.66 7.06 -18.42
N TYR A 87 -5.40 7.68 -17.50
CA TYR A 87 -6.76 7.26 -17.20
C TYR A 87 -7.71 8.45 -17.25
N THR A 88 -8.96 8.16 -17.55
CA THR A 88 -10.07 9.09 -17.52
C THR A 88 -11.18 8.52 -16.64
N GLU A 89 -11.84 9.39 -15.88
CA GLU A 89 -13.02 9.02 -15.12
C GLU A 89 -14.24 9.03 -16.06
N LEU A 90 -14.88 7.87 -16.20
CA LEU A 90 -16.15 7.73 -16.92
C LEU A 90 -17.34 7.99 -15.99
N SER A 91 -17.19 7.66 -14.70
CA SER A 91 -18.13 7.97 -13.62
C SER A 91 -17.39 8.00 -12.28
N ALA A 92 -18.10 8.29 -11.17
CA ALA A 92 -17.53 8.34 -9.82
C ALA A 92 -16.83 7.05 -9.35
N ASN A 93 -17.13 5.91 -9.97
CA ASN A 93 -16.58 4.60 -9.61
C ASN A 93 -16.08 3.81 -10.83
N LEU A 94 -15.95 4.43 -12.00
CA LEU A 94 -15.52 3.76 -13.23
C LEU A 94 -14.48 4.61 -13.94
N ILE A 95 -13.32 4.01 -14.18
CA ILE A 95 -12.25 4.63 -14.98
C ILE A 95 -11.96 3.80 -16.23
N GLU A 96 -11.48 4.48 -17.25
CA GLU A 96 -10.88 3.89 -18.43
C GLU A 96 -9.39 4.24 -18.48
N ILE A 97 -8.55 3.22 -18.59
CA ILE A 97 -7.10 3.33 -18.59
C ILE A 97 -6.61 2.97 -19.99
N ASN A 98 -5.89 3.89 -20.62
CA ASN A 98 -5.15 3.63 -21.85
C ASN A 98 -3.74 3.21 -21.46
N VAL A 99 -3.44 1.91 -21.51
CA VAL A 99 -2.16 1.35 -21.06
C VAL A 99 -1.27 0.96 -22.23
N THR A 100 -0.01 1.36 -22.14
CA THR A 100 1.06 1.01 -23.07
C THR A 100 2.11 0.21 -22.30
N PRO A 101 2.22 -1.10 -22.54
CA PRO A 101 3.31 -1.91 -22.01
C PRO A 101 4.66 -1.41 -22.53
N LEU A 102 5.70 -1.49 -21.70
CA LEU A 102 7.06 -1.14 -22.09
C LEU A 102 7.88 -2.36 -22.54
N SER A 103 7.37 -3.57 -22.31
CA SER A 103 7.99 -4.81 -22.81
C SER A 103 7.80 -4.95 -24.32
N ALA A 104 8.87 -5.31 -25.04
CA ALA A 104 8.81 -5.57 -26.48
C ALA A 104 7.77 -6.66 -26.80
N GLY A 105 6.97 -6.44 -27.85
CA GLY A 105 6.01 -7.42 -28.37
C GLY A 105 4.61 -7.41 -27.73
N ARG A 106 4.31 -6.50 -26.79
CA ARG A 106 2.95 -6.30 -26.28
C ARG A 106 2.33 -5.03 -26.87
N ALA A 107 1.11 -5.15 -27.38
CA ALA A 107 0.37 -4.00 -27.92
C ALA A 107 -0.23 -3.14 -26.80
N PRO A 108 -0.40 -1.83 -27.02
CA PRO A 108 -1.24 -0.99 -26.17
C PRO A 108 -2.66 -1.55 -26.05
N SER A 109 -3.30 -1.32 -24.91
CA SER A 109 -4.66 -1.80 -24.65
C SER A 109 -5.46 -0.80 -23.81
N VAL A 110 -6.77 -0.95 -23.84
CA VAL A 110 -7.69 -0.16 -23.00
C VAL A 110 -8.23 -1.08 -21.92
N VAL A 111 -8.26 -0.61 -20.67
CA VAL A 111 -8.79 -1.34 -19.52
C VAL A 111 -9.82 -0.49 -18.83
N ARG A 112 -10.98 -1.06 -18.51
CA ARG A 112 -12.00 -0.40 -17.68
C ARG A 112 -11.99 -0.99 -16.29
N CYS A 113 -11.81 -0.14 -15.28
CA CYS A 113 -11.76 -0.56 -13.89
C CYS A 113 -12.89 0.08 -13.11
N ALA A 114 -13.74 -0.75 -12.49
CA ALA A 114 -14.80 -0.33 -11.60
C ALA A 114 -14.36 -0.46 -10.14
N LEU A 115 -14.53 0.60 -9.34
CA LEU A 115 -14.32 0.60 -7.90
C LEU A 115 -15.46 -0.17 -7.24
N ALA A 116 -15.21 -1.46 -6.99
CA ALA A 116 -16.16 -2.38 -6.36
C ALA A 116 -16.21 -2.17 -4.83
N SER A 117 -15.08 -1.77 -4.24
CA SER A 117 -14.99 -1.32 -2.85
C SER A 117 -13.85 -0.31 -2.70
N GLN A 118 -13.71 0.34 -1.54
CA GLN A 118 -12.62 1.30 -1.29
C GLN A 118 -11.22 0.70 -1.52
N SER A 119 -11.07 -0.63 -1.46
CA SER A 119 -9.81 -1.32 -1.62
C SER A 119 -9.77 -2.27 -2.82
N GLN A 120 -10.77 -2.28 -3.70
CA GLN A 120 -10.85 -3.23 -4.82
C GLN A 120 -11.32 -2.58 -6.11
N LEU A 121 -10.53 -2.73 -7.17
CA LEU A 121 -10.91 -2.45 -8.55
C LEU A 121 -11.13 -3.75 -9.31
N ASN A 122 -12.27 -3.88 -9.98
CA ASN A 122 -12.54 -4.95 -10.93
C ASN A 122 -12.31 -4.41 -12.33
N CYS A 123 -11.31 -4.96 -13.02
CA CYS A 123 -10.82 -4.47 -14.29
C CYS A 123 -11.11 -5.45 -15.42
N THR A 124 -11.50 -4.92 -16.58
CA THR A 124 -11.70 -5.68 -17.82
C THR A 124 -10.93 -5.02 -18.95
N SER A 125 -10.06 -5.77 -19.63
CA SER A 125 -9.33 -5.29 -20.81
C SER A 125 -10.24 -5.24 -22.05
N SER A 126 -9.80 -4.52 -23.08
CA SER A 126 -10.45 -4.48 -24.40
C SER A 126 -10.50 -5.85 -25.09
N THR A 127 -9.64 -6.79 -24.70
CA THR A 127 -9.63 -8.18 -25.16
C THR A 127 -10.54 -9.11 -24.35
N GLY A 128 -11.22 -8.58 -23.32
CA GLY A 128 -12.14 -9.34 -22.46
C GLY A 128 -11.48 -10.02 -21.25
N ALA A 129 -10.17 -9.85 -21.05
CA ALA A 129 -9.50 -10.39 -19.87
C ALA A 129 -9.94 -9.64 -18.61
N GLN A 130 -10.25 -10.37 -17.55
CA GLN A 130 -10.71 -9.82 -16.27
C GLN A 130 -9.67 -10.06 -15.19
N PHE A 131 -9.43 -9.04 -14.38
CA PHE A 131 -8.50 -9.09 -13.25
C PHE A 131 -8.93 -8.11 -12.16
N THR A 132 -8.37 -8.32 -10.97
CA THR A 132 -8.69 -7.49 -9.81
C THR A 132 -7.43 -6.82 -9.30
N LEU A 133 -7.52 -5.52 -9.06
CA LEU A 133 -6.47 -4.79 -8.37
C LEU A 133 -6.91 -4.52 -6.93
N VAL A 134 -6.00 -4.73 -6.00
CA VAL A 134 -6.23 -4.47 -4.58
C VAL A 134 -5.38 -3.30 -4.13
N ARG A 135 -6.01 -2.37 -3.42
CA ARG A 135 -5.34 -1.16 -2.95
C ARG A 135 -4.22 -1.53 -1.99
N GLN A 136 -3.03 -0.99 -2.23
CA GLN A 136 -1.94 -1.07 -1.29
C GLN A 136 -2.22 -0.07 -0.16
N SER A 137 -2.48 -0.57 1.05
CA SER A 137 -2.48 0.28 2.24
C SER A 137 -1.04 0.70 2.53
N VAL A 138 -0.76 2.01 2.52
CA VAL A 138 0.42 2.56 3.19
C VAL A 138 0.28 2.26 4.68
N GLY A 139 1.02 1.28 5.17
CA GLY A 139 1.11 0.89 6.58
C GLY A 139 2.29 1.57 7.26
#